data_AF-A0A2X0RPY1-F1
#
_entry.id   AF-A0A2X0RPY1-F1
#
_cell.length_a   1.000
_cell.length_b   1.000
_cell.length_c   1.000
_cell.angle_alpha   90.00
_cell.angle_beta   90.00
_cell.angle_gamma   90.00
#
_symmetry.space_group_name_H-M   'P 1'
#
loop_
_entity.id
_entity.type
_entity.pdbx_description
1 polymer ?
#
loop_
_entity_poly.entity_id
_entity_poly.type
_entity_poly.pdbx_seq_one_letter_code
_entity_poly.pdbx_strand_id
1 'polypeptide(L)'
;MANEYLKLIFEKKFNFKINIIITFSSKIIMPIYVVKTKTIIVPIKLILLKNSNNLIDQEVFFFFLYHEIGHAFLDQNRPSIYKFKKIKSIFTYLCNKYSLVELSIEDKILSLNVQQVYKEFLPDFIAMMLLQKNFPSLFNKDWKAFFASFNYFKTDEEIISIFNKDPHAIIEARIFISKQAVEYFNYLLL
;
A
#
# COMPACT_ATOMS: atom_id res chain seq x y z
N MET A 1 -16.01 1.94 -9.42
CA MET A 1 -15.09 2.93 -8.80
C MET A 1 -13.60 2.57 -8.92
N ALA A 2 -12.99 1.70 -8.10
CA ALA A 2 -11.54 1.40 -8.20
C ALA A 2 -11.12 0.86 -9.58
N ASN A 3 -11.90 -0.08 -10.15
CA ASN A 3 -11.67 -0.62 -11.50
C ASN A 3 -11.67 0.45 -12.59
N GLU A 4 -12.58 1.42 -12.53
CA GLU A 4 -12.73 2.45 -13.57
C GLU A 4 -11.62 3.49 -13.46
N TYR A 5 -11.23 3.84 -12.24
CA TYR A 5 -10.16 4.79 -12.01
C TYR A 5 -8.78 4.22 -12.37
N LEU A 6 -8.51 2.95 -12.02
CA LEU A 6 -7.29 2.26 -12.45
C LEU A 6 -7.24 2.08 -13.98
N LYS A 7 -8.38 1.81 -14.62
CA LYS A 7 -8.50 1.80 -16.09
C LYS A 7 -8.17 3.16 -16.70
N LEU A 8 -8.65 4.25 -16.10
CA LEU A 8 -8.42 5.61 -16.56
C LEU A 8 -6.93 5.98 -16.46
N ILE A 9 -6.32 5.76 -15.30
CA ILE A 9 -4.92 6.15 -15.04
C ILE A 9 -3.91 5.36 -15.87
N PHE A 10 -4.16 4.07 -16.08
CA PHE A 10 -3.23 3.23 -16.84
C PHE A 10 -3.61 3.08 -18.32
N GLU A 11 -4.59 3.87 -18.80
CA GLU A 11 -4.95 4.07 -20.22
C GLU A 11 -5.15 2.76 -21.00
N LYS A 12 -5.63 1.71 -20.33
CA LYS A 12 -5.95 0.42 -20.96
C LYS A 12 -7.07 -0.28 -20.22
N LYS A 13 -7.86 -1.09 -20.95
CA LYS A 13 -8.85 -2.01 -20.38
C LYS A 13 -8.14 -3.16 -19.62
N PHE A 14 -7.63 -2.89 -18.43
CA PHE A 14 -7.29 -3.92 -17.47
C PHE A 14 -8.59 -4.38 -16.81
N ASN A 15 -8.96 -5.65 -17.02
CA ASN A 15 -10.13 -6.25 -16.40
C ASN A 15 -9.65 -7.15 -15.28
N PHE A 16 -9.97 -6.78 -14.04
CA PHE A 16 -9.80 -7.67 -12.90
C PHE A 16 -11.10 -7.75 -12.12
N LYS A 17 -11.35 -8.93 -11.55
CA LYS A 17 -12.53 -9.21 -10.74
C LYS A 17 -12.03 -9.67 -9.38
N ILE A 18 -12.59 -9.10 -8.33
CA ILE A 18 -12.31 -9.48 -6.95
C ILE A 18 -13.61 -9.86 -6.26
N ASN A 19 -13.53 -10.85 -5.40
CA ASN A 19 -14.51 -11.10 -4.37
C ASN A 19 -13.98 -10.55 -3.05
N ILE A 20 -14.84 -10.02 -2.19
CA ILE A 20 -14.45 -9.58 -0.85
C ILE A 20 -15.27 -10.40 0.15
N ILE A 21 -14.59 -11.04 1.10
CA ILE A 21 -15.21 -11.84 2.16
C ILE A 21 -14.74 -11.31 3.50
N ILE A 22 -15.65 -11.21 4.46
CA ILE A 22 -15.33 -10.85 5.85
C ILE A 22 -15.11 -12.14 6.65
N THR A 23 -14.04 -12.19 7.45
CA THR A 23 -13.73 -13.34 8.32
C THR A 23 -13.74 -12.96 9.79
N PHE A 24 -14.19 -13.89 10.63
CA PHE A 24 -14.14 -13.80 12.09
C PHE A 24 -12.94 -14.54 12.69
N SER A 25 -12.08 -15.13 11.85
CA SER A 25 -10.90 -15.87 12.30
C SER A 25 -9.90 -14.95 12.99
N SER A 26 -9.47 -15.32 14.20
CA SER A 26 -8.40 -14.63 14.93
C SER A 26 -7.02 -14.81 14.29
N LYS A 27 -6.85 -15.79 13.38
CA LYS A 27 -5.59 -16.06 12.68
C LYS A 27 -5.26 -15.05 11.60
N ILE A 28 -6.27 -14.35 11.07
CA ILE A 28 -6.09 -13.34 10.02
C ILE A 28 -6.23 -11.98 10.69
N ILE A 29 -5.11 -11.28 10.82
CA ILE A 29 -5.04 -9.99 11.53
C ILE A 29 -5.05 -8.79 10.57
N MET A 30 -4.66 -8.99 9.32
CA MET A 30 -4.67 -8.00 8.24
C MET A 30 -5.40 -8.57 7.01
N PRO A 31 -5.87 -7.73 6.06
CA PRO A 31 -6.48 -8.21 4.84
C PRO A 31 -5.48 -9.02 4.03
N ILE A 32 -5.95 -10.00 3.26
CA ILE A 32 -5.08 -10.83 2.42
C ILE A 32 -5.79 -11.11 1.09
N TYR A 33 -5.09 -10.89 -0.02
CA TYR A 33 -5.50 -11.31 -1.34
C TYR A 33 -5.09 -12.76 -1.65
N VAL A 34 -6.08 -13.61 -1.90
CA VAL A 34 -5.88 -15.01 -2.29
C VAL A 34 -5.98 -15.14 -3.81
N VAL A 35 -4.82 -15.31 -4.45
CA VAL A 35 -4.68 -15.37 -5.93
C VAL A 35 -5.58 -16.43 -6.57
N LYS A 36 -5.59 -17.65 -6.00
CA LYS A 36 -6.32 -18.81 -6.56
C LYS A 36 -7.83 -18.54 -6.69
N THR A 37 -8.41 -17.88 -5.69
CA THR A 37 -9.85 -17.62 -5.61
C THR A 37 -10.21 -16.17 -5.96
N LYS A 38 -9.20 -15.34 -6.29
CA LYS A 38 -9.36 -13.90 -6.56
C LYS A 38 -10.15 -13.19 -5.47
N THR A 39 -9.88 -13.55 -4.22
CA THR A 39 -10.67 -13.12 -3.06
C THR A 39 -9.81 -12.34 -2.10
N ILE A 40 -10.26 -11.16 -1.70
CA ILE A 40 -9.70 -10.43 -0.57
C ILE A 40 -10.46 -10.86 0.68
N ILE A 41 -9.74 -11.43 1.64
CA ILE A 41 -10.29 -11.79 2.95
C ILE A 41 -10.00 -10.64 3.90
N VAL A 42 -11.04 -10.05 4.47
CA VAL A 42 -10.93 -8.90 5.39
C VAL A 42 -11.32 -9.35 6.80
N PRO A 43 -10.45 -9.19 7.80
CA PRO A 43 -10.80 -9.53 9.18
C PRO A 43 -11.84 -8.56 9.74
N ILE A 44 -12.80 -9.09 10.51
CA ILE A 44 -13.90 -8.31 11.09
C ILE A 44 -13.40 -7.14 11.95
N LYS A 45 -12.25 -7.28 12.62
CA LYS A 45 -11.64 -6.20 13.42
C LYS A 45 -11.38 -4.94 12.59
N LEU A 46 -10.97 -5.09 11.33
CA LEU A 46 -10.75 -3.95 10.44
C LEU A 46 -12.07 -3.35 9.91
N ILE A 47 -13.15 -4.13 9.83
CA ILE A 47 -14.47 -3.60 9.48
C ILE A 47 -14.97 -2.59 10.52
N LEU A 48 -14.52 -2.68 11.77
CA LEU A 48 -14.83 -1.68 12.80
C LEU A 48 -14.27 -0.30 12.44
N LEU A 49 -13.07 -0.23 11.86
CA LEU A 49 -12.46 1.02 11.39
C LEU A 49 -13.28 1.63 10.25
N LYS A 50 -13.74 0.81 9.30
CA LYS A 50 -14.62 1.26 8.21
C LYS A 50 -15.91 1.91 8.71
N ASN A 51 -16.46 1.43 9.83
CA ASN A 51 -17.71 1.90 10.40
C ASN A 51 -17.50 2.94 11.53
N SER A 52 -16.26 3.38 11.76
CA SER A 52 -15.94 4.43 12.74
C SER A 52 -16.51 5.78 12.30
N ASN A 53 -16.88 6.62 13.27
CA ASN A 53 -17.25 8.01 13.01
C ASN A 53 -16.04 8.89 12.69
N ASN A 54 -14.82 8.39 12.93
CA ASN A 54 -13.58 9.08 12.59
C ASN A 54 -13.19 8.78 11.14
N LEU A 55 -13.04 9.83 10.32
CA LEU A 55 -12.65 9.70 8.92
C LEU A 55 -11.27 9.06 8.75
N ILE A 56 -10.33 9.36 9.65
CA ILE A 56 -8.96 8.80 9.61
C ILE A 56 -9.01 7.28 9.75
N ASP A 57 -9.85 6.75 10.63
CA ASP A 57 -9.97 5.29 10.81
C ASP A 57 -10.48 4.63 9.53
N GLN A 58 -11.43 5.27 8.84
CA GLN A 58 -11.93 4.79 7.56
C GLN A 58 -10.83 4.81 6.49
N GLU A 59 -10.04 5.87 6.43
CA GLU A 59 -8.90 5.99 5.51
C GLU A 59 -7.85 4.91 5.76
N VAL A 60 -7.54 4.60 7.03
CA VAL A 60 -6.65 3.49 7.42
C VAL A 60 -7.20 2.16 6.94
N PHE A 61 -8.50 1.91 7.13
CA PHE A 61 -9.15 0.72 6.59
C PHE A 61 -8.99 0.62 5.07
N PHE A 62 -9.27 1.72 4.36
CA PHE A 62 -9.20 1.75 2.92
C PHE A 62 -7.77 1.65 2.40
N PHE A 63 -6.76 2.10 3.13
CA PHE A 63 -5.36 1.86 2.79
C PHE A 63 -5.08 0.37 2.63
N PHE A 64 -5.38 -0.43 3.66
CA PHE A 64 -5.12 -1.87 3.63
C PHE A 64 -6.00 -2.59 2.60
N LEU A 65 -7.26 -2.20 2.47
CA LEU A 65 -8.12 -2.79 1.43
C LEU A 65 -7.60 -2.48 0.02
N TYR A 66 -7.22 -1.23 -0.25
CA TYR A 66 -6.73 -0.82 -1.56
C TYR A 66 -5.35 -1.40 -1.89
N HIS A 67 -4.52 -1.66 -0.89
CA HIS A 67 -3.28 -2.41 -1.06
C HIS A 67 -3.56 -3.81 -1.63
N GLU A 68 -4.50 -4.56 -1.04
CA GLU A 68 -4.90 -5.88 -1.57
C GLU A 68 -5.57 -5.80 -2.95
N ILE A 69 -6.30 -4.72 -3.24
CA ILE A 69 -6.79 -4.44 -4.59
C ILE A 69 -5.63 -4.21 -5.56
N GLY A 70 -4.56 -3.55 -5.13
CA GLY A 70 -3.32 -3.37 -5.89
C GLY A 70 -2.67 -4.70 -6.24
N HIS A 71 -2.54 -5.61 -5.27
CA HIS A 71 -2.12 -7.00 -5.52
C HIS A 71 -3.02 -7.67 -6.56
N ALA A 72 -4.34 -7.64 -6.38
CA ALA A 72 -5.27 -8.27 -7.30
C ALA A 72 -5.19 -7.72 -8.73
N PHE A 73 -5.04 -6.40 -8.86
CA PHE A 73 -4.87 -5.72 -10.13
C PHE A 73 -3.59 -6.15 -10.84
N LEU A 74 -2.46 -6.14 -10.15
CA LEU A 74 -1.16 -6.52 -10.72
C LEU A 74 -1.15 -8.00 -11.12
N ASP A 75 -1.63 -8.88 -10.24
CA ASP A 75 -1.56 -10.32 -10.46
C ASP A 75 -2.47 -10.80 -11.60
N GLN A 76 -3.67 -10.25 -11.72
CA GLN A 76 -4.60 -10.66 -12.78
C GLN A 76 -4.21 -10.14 -14.16
N ASN A 77 -3.31 -9.15 -14.23
CA ASN A 77 -2.87 -8.54 -15.49
C ASN A 77 -1.41 -8.90 -15.84
N ARG A 78 -0.76 -9.77 -15.05
CA ARG A 78 0.60 -10.26 -15.32
C ARG A 78 0.64 -11.22 -16.53
N PRO A 79 1.76 -11.28 -17.27
CA PRO A 79 2.94 -10.41 -17.15
C PRO A 79 2.76 -9.06 -17.86
N SER A 80 1.66 -8.88 -18.60
CA SER A 80 1.48 -7.77 -19.52
C SER A 80 1.60 -6.40 -18.86
N ILE A 81 1.08 -6.24 -17.64
CA ILE A 81 1.09 -4.98 -16.88
C ILE A 81 2.51 -4.44 -16.61
N TYR A 82 3.49 -5.33 -16.48
CA TYR A 82 4.89 -4.93 -16.25
C TYR A 82 5.61 -4.51 -17.53
N LYS A 83 4.99 -4.68 -18.71
CA LYS A 83 5.53 -4.18 -19.97
C LYS A 83 5.25 -2.68 -20.18
N PHE A 84 4.34 -2.10 -19.41
CA PHE A 84 3.95 -0.70 -19.54
C PHE A 84 5.02 0.24 -19.03
N LYS A 85 5.43 1.20 -19.87
CA LYS A 85 6.46 2.19 -19.54
C LYS A 85 6.14 2.92 -18.24
N LYS A 86 4.88 3.31 -18.05
CA LYS A 86 4.38 4.00 -16.85
C LYS A 86 4.58 3.18 -15.56
N ILE A 87 4.17 1.90 -15.57
CA ILE A 87 4.38 0.98 -14.44
C ILE A 87 5.88 0.80 -14.16
N LYS A 88 6.71 0.62 -15.20
CA LYS A 88 8.17 0.51 -15.04
C LYS A 88 8.78 1.78 -14.44
N SER A 89 8.35 2.96 -14.89
CA SER A 89 8.82 4.25 -14.37
C SER A 89 8.46 4.43 -12.90
N ILE A 90 7.21 4.13 -12.52
CA ILE A 90 6.76 4.17 -11.12
C ILE A 90 7.58 3.18 -10.28
N PHE A 91 7.71 1.93 -10.73
CA PHE A 91 8.46 0.91 -10.02
C PHE A 91 9.94 1.29 -9.84
N THR A 92 10.58 1.84 -10.86
CA THR A 92 11.98 2.31 -10.80
C THR A 92 12.12 3.47 -9.81
N TYR A 93 11.19 4.44 -9.83
CA TYR A 93 11.17 5.54 -8.87
C TYR A 93 11.06 5.01 -7.44
N LEU A 94 10.15 4.06 -7.19
CA LEU A 94 9.97 3.45 -5.88
C LEU A 94 11.24 2.73 -5.43
N CYS A 95 11.86 1.91 -6.30
CA CYS A 95 13.12 1.24 -5.97
C CYS A 95 14.21 2.22 -5.53
N ASN A 96 14.37 3.34 -6.25
CA ASN A 96 15.35 4.37 -5.91
C ASN A 96 15.03 5.09 -4.59
N LYS A 97 13.76 5.24 -4.22
CA LYS A 97 13.38 5.83 -2.93
C LYS A 97 13.58 4.86 -1.78
N TYR A 98 13.19 3.61 -1.95
CA TYR A 98 13.36 2.58 -0.92
C TYR A 98 14.83 2.19 -0.69
N SER A 99 15.70 2.31 -1.70
CA SER A 99 17.14 2.06 -1.53
C SER A 99 17.85 3.09 -0.63
N LEU A 100 17.18 4.21 -0.32
CA LEU A 100 17.68 5.25 0.59
C LEU A 100 17.12 5.10 2.01
N VAL A 101 16.29 4.09 2.26
CA VAL A 101 15.71 3.86 3.58
C VAL A 101 16.76 3.19 4.46
N GLU A 102 17.07 3.87 5.56
CA GLU A 102 18.00 3.43 6.58
C GLU A 102 17.31 3.43 7.95
N LEU A 103 17.72 2.47 8.79
CA LEU A 103 17.29 2.36 10.17
C LEU A 103 18.51 2.60 11.07
N SER A 104 18.47 3.71 11.80
CA SER A 104 19.48 4.05 12.81
C SER A 104 19.03 3.51 14.17
N ILE A 105 19.81 2.59 14.74
CA ILE A 105 19.56 2.02 16.07
C ILE A 105 20.88 1.95 16.81
N GLU A 106 20.91 2.54 18.01
CA GLU A 106 22.13 2.73 18.80
C GLU A 106 23.21 3.38 17.91
N ASP A 107 24.38 2.74 17.78
CA ASP A 107 25.52 3.18 16.97
C ASP A 107 25.58 2.53 15.57
N LYS A 108 24.48 1.92 15.10
CA LYS A 108 24.43 1.20 13.81
C LYS A 108 23.41 1.82 12.86
N ILE A 109 23.75 1.77 11.58
CA ILE A 109 22.85 2.11 10.48
C ILE A 109 22.65 0.86 9.63
N LEU A 110 21.39 0.46 9.45
CA LEU A 110 21.00 -0.67 8.61
C LEU A 110 20.32 -0.15 7.35
N SER A 111 20.77 -0.58 6.17
CA SER A 111 20.12 -0.26 4.90
C SER A 111 19.02 -1.28 4.57
N LEU A 112 17.88 -0.80 4.06
CA LEU A 112 16.75 -1.66 3.71
C LEU A 112 17.11 -2.59 2.55
N ASN A 113 16.83 -3.89 2.70
CA ASN A 113 16.99 -4.84 1.60
C ASN A 113 15.84 -4.71 0.60
N VAL A 114 16.03 -3.93 -0.47
CA VAL A 114 15.00 -3.72 -1.50
C VAL A 114 14.54 -5.03 -2.15
N GLN A 115 15.43 -6.03 -2.33
CA GLN A 115 15.06 -7.31 -2.94
C GLN A 115 14.07 -8.12 -2.10
N GLN A 116 14.05 -7.89 -0.79
CA GLN A 116 13.09 -8.50 0.12
C GLN A 116 11.69 -7.93 -0.06
N VAL A 117 11.59 -6.60 -0.25
CA VAL A 117 10.31 -5.88 -0.07
C VAL A 117 9.67 -5.36 -1.36
N TYR A 118 10.37 -5.43 -2.50
CA TYR A 118 9.94 -4.75 -3.74
C TYR A 118 8.56 -5.13 -4.26
N LYS A 119 8.06 -6.33 -3.91
CA LYS A 119 6.75 -6.81 -4.36
C LYS A 119 5.59 -5.98 -3.82
N GLU A 120 5.82 -5.28 -2.71
CA GLU A 120 4.81 -4.49 -1.98
C GLU A 120 4.74 -3.03 -2.46
N PHE A 121 5.72 -2.58 -3.24
CA PHE A 121 5.84 -1.17 -3.64
C PHE A 121 4.69 -0.68 -4.52
N LEU A 122 4.35 -1.44 -5.57
CA LEU A 122 3.26 -1.06 -6.47
C LEU A 122 1.88 -1.18 -5.80
N PRO A 123 1.58 -2.24 -5.01
CA PRO A 123 0.38 -2.28 -4.17
C PRO A 123 0.23 -1.06 -3.26
N ASP A 124 1.27 -0.65 -2.53
CA ASP A 124 1.23 0.52 -1.66
C ASP A 124 1.01 1.83 -2.44
N PHE A 125 1.69 1.99 -3.57
CA PHE A 125 1.47 3.13 -4.47
C PHE A 125 0.02 3.20 -4.97
N ILE A 126 -0.53 2.07 -5.42
CA ILE A 126 -1.92 1.98 -5.89
C ILE A 126 -2.89 2.31 -4.76
N ALA A 127 -2.62 1.81 -3.55
CA ALA A 127 -3.44 2.11 -2.38
C ALA A 127 -3.49 3.61 -2.10
N MET A 128 -2.31 4.24 -2.07
CA MET A 128 -2.17 5.67 -1.80
C MET A 128 -2.83 6.54 -2.88
N MET A 129 -2.74 6.13 -4.14
CA MET A 129 -3.40 6.79 -5.27
C MET A 129 -4.93 6.69 -5.17
N LEU A 130 -5.45 5.51 -4.83
CA LEU A 130 -6.88 5.29 -4.62
C LEU A 130 -7.40 6.05 -3.40
N LEU A 131 -6.61 6.15 -2.34
CA LEU A 131 -6.94 6.97 -1.18
C LEU A 131 -7.06 8.44 -1.56
N GLN A 132 -6.06 9.01 -2.21
CA GLN A 132 -6.09 10.42 -2.62
C GLN A 132 -7.33 10.74 -3.47
N LYS A 133 -7.74 9.81 -4.34
CA LYS A 133 -8.93 9.99 -5.18
C LYS A 133 -10.23 9.98 -4.39
N ASN A 134 -10.37 9.08 -3.42
CA ASN A 134 -11.61 8.89 -2.66
C ASN A 134 -11.69 9.76 -1.40
N PHE A 135 -10.54 10.24 -0.91
CA PHE A 135 -10.38 11.11 0.25
C PHE A 135 -9.50 12.31 -0.12
N PRO A 136 -10.02 13.30 -0.87
CA PRO A 136 -9.20 14.41 -1.39
C PRO A 136 -8.59 15.31 -0.31
N SER A 137 -9.13 15.32 0.92
CA SER A 137 -8.57 16.08 2.04
C SER A 137 -7.32 15.42 2.65
N LEU A 138 -7.12 14.12 2.42
CA LEU A 138 -6.04 13.32 3.00
C LEU A 138 -4.67 13.96 2.80
N PHE A 139 -4.35 14.36 1.56
CA PHE A 139 -3.01 14.86 1.23
C PHE A 139 -2.78 16.31 1.67
N ASN A 140 -3.86 17.08 1.78
CA ASN A 140 -3.79 18.54 1.95
C ASN A 140 -4.00 19.00 3.40
N LYS A 141 -4.79 18.26 4.18
CA LYS A 141 -5.17 18.64 5.55
C LYS A 141 -4.89 17.53 6.54
N ASP A 142 -5.29 16.32 6.20
CA ASP A 142 -5.41 15.23 7.19
C ASP A 142 -4.16 14.35 7.28
N TRP A 143 -3.15 14.61 6.43
CA TRP A 143 -1.95 13.78 6.26
C TRP A 143 -1.24 13.47 7.57
N LYS A 144 -1.04 14.46 8.43
CA LYS A 144 -0.33 14.25 9.71
C LYS A 144 -1.11 13.31 10.63
N ALA A 145 -2.43 13.46 10.69
CA ALA A 145 -3.29 12.62 11.51
C ALA A 145 -3.35 11.19 10.95
N PHE A 146 -3.50 11.06 9.63
CA PHE A 146 -3.43 9.77 8.95
C PHE A 146 -2.09 9.07 9.18
N PHE A 147 -0.97 9.74 8.93
CA PHE A 147 0.37 9.17 9.13
C PHE A 147 0.59 8.74 10.59
N ALA A 148 0.17 9.57 11.56
CA ALA A 148 0.28 9.26 12.98
C ALA A 148 -0.55 8.05 13.41
N SER A 149 -1.63 7.71 12.71
CA SER A 149 -2.46 6.54 13.05
C SER A 149 -1.74 5.20 12.87
N PHE A 150 -0.62 5.18 12.11
CA PHE A 150 0.23 4.01 11.94
C PHE A 150 1.40 3.97 12.93
N ASN A 151 1.59 5.03 13.72
CA ASN A 151 2.62 5.08 14.73
C ASN A 151 2.16 4.32 15.97
N TYR A 152 2.88 3.25 16.29
CA TYR A 152 2.78 2.54 17.55
C TYR A 152 4.18 2.31 18.10
N PHE A 153 4.28 2.17 19.42
CA PHE A 153 5.54 1.86 20.09
C PHE A 153 6.08 0.51 19.60
N LYS A 154 7.32 0.50 19.14
CA LYS A 154 8.07 -0.69 18.73
C LYS A 154 9.34 -0.74 19.56
N THR A 155 9.70 -1.93 20.03
CA THR A 155 11.03 -2.13 20.64
C THR A 155 12.11 -2.16 19.57
N ASP A 156 13.38 -1.93 19.94
CA ASP A 156 14.51 -2.05 19.01
C ASP A 156 14.57 -3.45 18.37
N GLU A 157 14.31 -4.50 19.15
CA GLU A 157 14.24 -5.88 18.65
C GLU A 157 13.13 -6.06 17.60
N GLU A 158 11.96 -5.48 17.85
CA GLU A 158 10.81 -5.55 16.94
C GLU A 158 11.09 -4.82 15.61
N ILE A 159 11.59 -3.59 15.67
CA ILE A 159 11.87 -2.81 14.46
C ILE A 159 13.03 -3.43 13.67
N ILE A 160 14.07 -3.98 14.31
CA ILE A 160 15.14 -4.73 13.64
C ILE A 160 14.57 -5.98 12.96
N SER A 161 13.67 -6.70 13.63
CA SER A 161 13.05 -7.89 13.07
C SER A 161 12.19 -7.55 11.85
N ILE A 162 11.35 -6.52 11.93
CA ILE A 162 10.55 -6.04 10.80
C ILE A 162 11.47 -5.66 9.64
N PHE A 163 12.47 -4.81 9.91
CA PHE A 163 13.35 -4.25 8.88
C PHE A 163 14.17 -5.31 8.12
N ASN A 164 14.55 -6.41 8.77
CA ASN A 164 15.39 -7.44 8.17
C ASN A 164 14.63 -8.69 7.70
N LYS A 165 13.43 -8.96 8.20
CA LYS A 165 12.73 -10.25 7.97
C LYS A 165 11.36 -10.09 7.33
N ASP A 166 10.66 -8.98 7.53
CA ASP A 166 9.32 -8.79 6.98
C ASP A 166 9.39 -8.65 5.44
N PRO A 167 8.48 -9.28 4.68
CA PRO A 167 8.35 -9.02 3.25
C PRO A 167 7.88 -7.60 2.92
N HIS A 168 7.46 -6.81 3.90
CA HIS A 168 7.13 -5.40 3.74
C HIS A 168 8.21 -4.52 4.36
N ALA A 169 8.41 -3.33 3.78
CA ALA A 169 9.15 -2.28 4.46
C ALA A 169 8.37 -1.80 5.71
N ILE A 170 9.04 -1.10 6.61
CA ILE A 170 8.38 -0.43 7.75
C ILE A 170 7.24 0.48 7.26
N ILE A 171 6.12 0.50 7.99
CA ILE A 171 4.87 1.13 7.52
C ILE A 171 5.02 2.63 7.28
N GLU A 172 5.88 3.28 8.07
CA GLU A 172 6.23 4.69 7.95
C GLU A 172 6.87 4.98 6.57
N ALA A 173 7.84 4.16 6.16
CA ALA A 173 8.46 4.27 4.85
C ALA A 173 7.46 3.97 3.72
N ARG A 174 6.61 2.94 3.90
CA ARG A 174 5.57 2.55 2.94
C ARG A 174 4.65 3.70 2.60
N ILE A 175 4.09 4.32 3.63
CA ILE A 175 3.13 5.41 3.49
C ILE A 175 3.80 6.66 2.92
N PHE A 176 4.95 7.04 3.47
CA PHE A 176 5.63 8.28 3.08
C PHE A 176 6.14 8.23 1.64
N ILE A 177 6.82 7.16 1.24
CA ILE A 177 7.36 7.01 -0.12
C ILE A 177 6.23 6.87 -1.14
N SER A 178 5.16 6.15 -0.81
CA SER A 178 4.00 6.02 -1.71
C SER A 178 3.30 7.35 -1.92
N LYS A 179 3.17 8.19 -0.89
CA LYS A 179 2.65 9.56 -1.05
C LYS A 179 3.54 10.39 -1.98
N GLN A 180 4.86 10.38 -1.77
CA GLN A 180 5.78 11.11 -2.64
C GLN A 180 5.68 10.66 -4.10
N ALA A 181 5.57 9.35 -4.34
CA ALA A 181 5.39 8.81 -5.67
C ALA A 181 4.07 9.29 -6.29
N VAL A 182 2.96 9.24 -5.54
CA VAL A 182 1.66 9.74 -6.02
C VAL A 182 1.73 11.23 -6.35
N GLU A 183 2.34 12.06 -5.51
CA GLU A 183 2.55 13.49 -5.79
C GLU A 183 3.42 13.69 -7.04
N TYR A 184 4.53 12.99 -7.16
CA TYR A 184 5.45 13.08 -8.31
C TYR A 184 4.77 12.70 -9.63
N PHE A 185 3.99 11.61 -9.64
CA PHE A 185 3.32 11.13 -10.84
C PHE A 185 1.99 11.82 -11.13
N ASN A 186 1.31 12.43 -10.15
CA ASN A 186 0.08 13.19 -10.41
C ASN A 186 0.29 14.36 -11.37
N TYR A 187 1.46 15.01 -11.34
CA TYR A 187 1.84 16.02 -12.33
C TYR A 187 1.99 15.47 -13.76
N LEU A 188 1.99 14.15 -13.93
CA LEU A 188 2.07 13.43 -15.21
C LEU A 188 0.77 12.68 -15.55
N LEU A 189 -0.27 12.79 -14.70
CA LEU A 189 -1.56 12.09 -14.82
C LEU A 189 -2.73 13.03 -15.17
N LEU A 190 -2.51 14.35 -15.10
CA LEU A 190 -3.40 15.43 -15.55
C LEU A 190 -2.80 16.07 -16.80
#